data_AF-A0A0F9EDQ2-F1
#
_entry.id   AF-A0A0F9EDQ2-F1
#
_cell.length_a   1.000
_cell.length_b   1.000
_cell.length_c   1.000
_cell.angle_alpha   90.00
_cell.angle_beta   90.00
_cell.angle_gamma   90.00
#
_symmetry.space_group_name_H-M   'P 1'
#
loop_
_entity.id
_entity.type
_entity.pdbx_description
1 polymer ?
#
loop_
_entity_poly.entity_id
_entity_poly.type
_entity_poly.pdbx_seq_one_letter_code
_entity_poly.pdbx_strand_id
1 'polypeptide(L)'
;GSMGADPILATITGGSNVNVANLPGSITVNLDSNVSINSLTLTTSLGVPSGGTGLPTIPDHSLMVGSGVGDITPLGAAGDGEIAIGSSGNDPVLGTITAGLASLVTNAAGSIAVGLTADDEMTAIHGWNGYTIEEETVTVTAAGGVITLSIEKTGGGDLTGVFSDGYFAWDTTPADTVTLTAGSDISPQINFIYVPLSTKVLTANISDFPSEEHIPVAVVMCQSAASLQNDGAYSMHAWTDHVDGNAENGHLSHLSHWIRHQPATWKNGVVPTLTIDGIPNPDTVIFTSSSGETAQLHDHIFPAFTGTPDIYVVNNFAVKFVKVTDLNTQLTDSVNGSMANKFFSLVIWGVQSQSESDCKLMCNLPRGSYNTQSGLIADASKFTDFSIPSNFVGTAFLIAQLQLRHQNAAGGTWTEINTIDLRGLIPSIAPGGSTAGQTEFIDNTFRILDEGDATKEIAFEASSITTATTRTITMADRDVDLDRIMPTIETAGGLTMVVNTKYIANAGLGIILTLPVTIAQGNTVTVLGKGVGGWTVGQNAGQTIHDVAGDTTPGVGGSYASTNRYDCVTLECITADTDFVVRNSEGAPNIT
;
A
#
# COMPACT_ATOMS: atom_id res chain seq x y z
N GLY A 1 66.04 14.39 101.78
CA GLY A 1 67.11 13.78 102.58
C GLY A 1 67.63 14.76 103.60
N SER A 2 68.04 14.27 104.78
CA SER A 2 68.95 14.96 105.70
C SER A 2 70.06 13.99 106.12
N MET A 3 71.25 14.51 106.35
CA MET A 3 72.40 13.73 106.83
C MET A 3 72.14 13.22 108.26
N GLY A 4 72.19 11.89 108.45
CA GLY A 4 72.34 11.29 109.77
C GLY A 4 71.36 10.17 110.16
N ALA A 5 70.39 9.82 109.32
CA ALA A 5 69.54 8.63 109.50
C ALA A 5 69.26 7.96 108.15
N ASP A 6 68.92 6.66 108.16
CA ASP A 6 68.62 5.87 106.97
C ASP A 6 67.61 6.60 106.06
N PRO A 7 67.82 6.62 104.73
CA PRO A 7 66.90 7.28 103.81
C PRO A 7 65.52 6.63 103.88
N ILE A 8 64.54 7.33 104.46
CA ILE A 8 63.13 6.98 104.31
C ILE A 8 62.75 7.23 102.86
N LEU A 9 62.18 6.21 102.21
CA LEU A 9 61.52 6.31 100.92
C LEU A 9 60.43 7.39 101.04
N ALA A 10 60.66 8.57 100.47
CA ALA A 10 59.66 9.63 100.45
C ALA A 10 58.60 9.27 99.42
N THR A 11 57.50 8.67 99.87
CA THR A 11 56.26 8.62 99.10
C THR A 11 55.70 10.04 99.06
N ILE A 12 55.59 10.64 97.86
CA ILE A 12 54.82 11.87 97.69
C ILE A 12 53.35 11.46 97.81
N THR A 13 52.78 11.57 99.02
CA THR A 13 51.35 11.39 99.25
C THR A 13 50.66 12.74 99.00
N GLY A 14 49.94 12.85 97.88
CA GLY A 14 49.25 14.09 97.49
C GLY A 14 48.11 14.44 98.44
N GLY A 15 48.26 15.50 99.23
CA GLY A 15 47.15 16.25 99.80
C GLY A 15 46.56 17.21 98.76
N SER A 16 45.31 17.62 98.93
CA SER A 16 44.66 18.63 98.09
C SER A 16 45.56 19.88 97.96
N ASN A 17 45.79 20.36 96.73
CA ASN A 17 46.66 21.50 96.37
C ASN A 17 48.18 21.28 96.39
N VAL A 18 48.69 20.11 95.98
CA VAL A 18 50.10 20.01 95.55
C VAL A 18 50.28 20.79 94.24
N ASN A 19 50.83 22.00 94.30
CA ASN A 19 51.31 22.73 93.13
C ASN A 19 52.76 22.35 92.87
N VAL A 20 53.00 21.43 91.93
CA VAL A 20 54.36 21.18 91.44
C VAL A 20 54.68 22.21 90.36
N ALA A 21 55.18 23.37 90.76
CA ALA A 21 55.65 24.39 89.81
C ALA A 21 57.04 24.01 89.31
N ASN A 22 57.18 23.71 88.02
CA ASN A 22 58.49 23.47 87.42
C ASN A 22 58.96 24.65 86.57
N LEU A 23 60.22 25.05 86.78
CA LEU A 23 61.06 25.67 85.76
C LEU A 23 61.30 24.64 84.63
N PRO A 24 61.84 25.00 83.45
CA PRO A 24 61.86 24.11 82.27
C PRO A 24 62.47 22.72 82.57
N GLY A 25 61.63 21.69 82.62
CA GLY A 25 61.97 20.30 82.87
C GLY A 25 60.69 19.45 82.94
N SER A 26 60.72 18.19 82.51
CA SER A 26 59.56 17.30 82.58
C SER A 26 59.53 16.53 83.91
N ILE A 27 58.33 16.19 84.39
CA ILE A 27 58.14 15.16 85.43
C ILE A 27 57.73 13.88 84.71
N THR A 28 58.62 12.89 84.68
CA THR A 28 58.33 11.57 84.10
C THR A 28 57.78 10.64 85.18
N VAL A 29 56.53 10.22 85.03
CA VAL A 29 55.88 9.24 85.90
C VAL A 29 55.87 7.89 85.17
N ASN A 30 56.81 7.01 85.52
CA ASN A 30 56.89 5.65 84.97
C ASN A 30 56.15 4.69 85.90
N LEU A 31 55.07 4.08 85.43
CA LEU A 31 54.24 3.17 86.21
C LEU A 31 54.08 1.85 85.46
N ASP A 32 54.19 0.73 86.18
CA ASP A 32 54.04 -0.62 85.64
C ASP A 32 52.56 -0.99 85.39
N SER A 33 51.62 -0.04 85.56
CA SER A 33 50.17 -0.25 85.48
C SER A 33 49.41 1.07 85.20
N ASN A 34 48.07 1.01 85.19
CA ASN A 34 47.18 2.12 84.83
C ASN A 34 47.38 3.38 85.69
N VAL A 35 47.32 4.54 85.05
CA VAL A 35 47.31 5.85 85.70
C VAL A 35 45.88 6.37 85.81
N SER A 36 45.42 6.61 87.04
CA SER A 36 44.12 7.26 87.30
C SER A 36 44.33 8.75 87.53
N ILE A 37 43.85 9.59 86.62
CA ILE A 37 43.96 11.05 86.72
C ILE A 37 42.57 11.63 86.99
N ASN A 38 42.40 12.31 88.13
CA ASN A 38 41.11 12.88 88.52
C ASN A 38 40.72 14.09 87.64
N SER A 39 41.71 14.86 87.18
CA SER A 39 41.52 15.97 86.23
C SER A 39 42.83 16.24 85.49
N LEU A 40 42.79 16.31 84.17
CA LEU A 40 43.94 16.63 83.31
C LEU A 40 43.69 17.95 82.58
N THR A 41 44.49 18.97 82.88
CA THR A 41 44.48 20.24 82.14
C THR A 41 45.78 20.33 81.34
N LEU A 42 45.67 20.32 80.02
CA LEU A 42 46.81 20.45 79.11
C LEU A 42 46.92 21.89 78.61
N THR A 43 48.14 22.43 78.54
CA THR A 43 48.42 23.74 77.92
C THR A 43 48.78 23.63 76.45
N THR A 44 48.91 22.41 75.93
CA THR A 44 49.18 22.04 74.54
C THR A 44 48.30 20.85 74.15
N SER A 45 48.18 20.49 72.88
CA SER A 45 47.42 19.29 72.50
C SER A 45 48.04 18.02 73.10
N LEU A 46 47.20 17.01 73.36
CA LEU A 46 47.66 15.69 73.78
C LEU A 46 48.37 15.02 72.60
N GLY A 47 49.66 14.73 72.73
CA GLY A 47 50.35 13.88 71.78
C GLY A 47 49.77 12.46 71.83
N VAL A 48 49.47 11.88 70.68
CA VAL A 48 48.72 10.62 70.57
C VAL A 48 49.46 9.59 69.69
N PRO A 49 50.59 9.03 70.17
CA PRO A 49 51.50 8.19 69.37
C PRO A 49 50.92 6.84 68.90
N SER A 50 49.67 6.55 69.25
CA SER A 50 48.99 5.29 68.95
C SER A 50 47.49 5.53 68.74
N GLY A 51 47.16 6.57 67.97
CA GLY A 51 45.81 6.94 67.61
C GLY A 51 45.18 8.02 68.50
N GLY A 52 44.37 8.87 67.89
CA GLY A 52 43.84 10.13 68.42
C GLY A 52 44.05 11.24 67.38
N THR A 53 43.62 12.48 67.64
CA THR A 53 43.72 13.55 66.63
C THR A 53 44.99 14.39 66.73
N GLY A 54 45.62 14.50 67.89
CA GLY A 54 46.82 15.35 68.10
C GLY A 54 46.58 16.86 67.94
N LEU A 55 45.38 17.26 67.50
CA LEU A 55 45.01 18.62 67.16
C LEU A 55 44.31 19.33 68.34
N PRO A 56 44.55 20.64 68.53
CA PRO A 56 43.86 21.44 69.55
C PRO A 56 42.38 21.71 69.21
N THR A 57 42.03 21.69 67.92
CA THR A 57 40.67 21.88 67.39
C THR A 57 40.49 21.05 66.12
N ILE A 58 39.31 20.47 65.94
CA ILE A 58 38.91 19.78 64.70
C ILE A 58 37.95 20.73 63.97
N PRO A 59 38.04 20.92 62.64
CA PRO A 59 37.05 21.73 61.93
C PRO A 59 35.65 21.12 62.04
N ASP A 60 34.64 21.96 62.25
CA ASP A 60 33.25 21.51 62.39
C ASP A 60 32.80 20.70 61.17
N HIS A 61 31.94 19.70 61.41
CA HIS A 61 31.38 18.82 60.37
C HIS A 61 32.41 17.99 59.57
N SER A 62 33.67 17.91 60.04
CA SER A 62 34.71 17.15 59.36
C SER A 62 34.46 15.65 59.37
N LEU A 63 34.78 14.99 58.27
CA LEU A 63 34.93 13.54 58.23
C LEU A 63 36.32 13.14 58.71
N MET A 64 36.39 12.19 59.65
CA MET A 64 37.63 11.72 60.25
C MET A 64 38.08 10.42 59.58
N VAL A 65 39.32 10.37 59.08
CA VAL A 65 39.89 9.17 58.47
C VAL A 65 41.00 8.57 59.35
N GLY A 66 40.95 7.25 59.49
CA GLY A 66 41.93 6.50 60.27
C GLY A 66 43.27 6.38 59.54
N SER A 67 44.37 6.57 60.27
CA SER A 67 45.73 6.58 59.75
C SER A 67 46.59 5.45 60.34
N GLY A 68 45.96 4.33 60.71
CA GLY A 68 46.62 3.17 61.31
C GLY A 68 47.17 3.48 62.71
N VAL A 69 48.50 3.53 62.85
CA VAL A 69 49.19 3.88 64.11
C VAL A 69 49.48 5.38 64.25
N GLY A 70 49.19 6.18 63.22
CA GLY A 70 49.35 7.64 63.23
C GLY A 70 48.16 8.42 63.80
N ASP A 71 48.25 9.75 63.74
CA ASP A 71 47.19 10.67 64.17
C ASP A 71 46.04 10.66 63.16
N ILE A 72 44.79 10.59 63.63
CA ILE A 72 43.56 10.62 62.82
C ILE A 72 43.50 11.94 62.04
N THR A 73 43.37 11.86 60.72
CA THR A 73 43.33 13.03 59.84
C THR A 73 41.88 13.50 59.63
N PRO A 74 41.52 14.77 59.88
CA PRO A 74 40.27 15.36 59.41
C PRO A 74 40.37 15.74 57.93
N LEU A 75 39.40 15.34 57.11
CA LEU A 75 39.32 15.75 55.70
C LEU A 75 38.79 17.18 55.50
N GLY A 76 38.24 17.79 56.56
CA GLY A 76 37.51 19.06 56.49
C GLY A 76 36.01 18.85 56.29
N ALA A 77 35.25 19.96 56.32
CA ALA A 77 33.82 19.96 56.04
C ALA A 77 33.58 19.74 54.55
N ALA A 78 32.73 18.77 54.20
CA ALA A 78 32.30 18.54 52.82
C ALA A 78 31.47 19.72 52.30
N GLY A 79 31.76 20.17 51.08
CA GLY A 79 30.92 21.08 50.32
C GLY A 79 29.64 20.40 49.80
N ASP A 80 28.80 21.19 49.15
CA ASP A 80 27.54 20.70 48.58
C ASP A 80 27.79 19.59 47.53
N GLY A 81 27.23 18.40 47.80
CA GLY A 81 27.38 17.22 46.96
C GLY A 81 28.78 16.60 46.94
N GLU A 82 29.66 16.95 47.88
CA GLU A 82 30.94 16.26 48.04
C GLU A 82 30.80 14.99 48.90
N ILE A 83 31.51 13.94 48.48
CA ILE A 83 31.66 12.68 49.20
C ILE A 83 33.14 12.35 49.37
N ALA A 84 33.46 11.47 50.33
CA ALA A 84 34.81 10.94 50.42
C ALA A 84 35.08 9.92 49.30
N ILE A 85 35.93 10.28 48.36
CA ILE A 85 36.36 9.45 47.23
C ILE A 85 37.72 8.83 47.57
N GLY A 86 37.81 7.50 47.53
CA GLY A 86 39.04 6.78 47.84
C GLY A 86 40.19 7.18 46.91
N SER A 87 41.38 7.36 47.48
CA SER A 87 42.62 7.60 46.73
C SER A 87 43.63 6.48 47.02
N SER A 88 44.13 5.82 45.99
CA SER A 88 45.21 4.83 46.13
C SER A 88 46.45 5.47 46.78
N GLY A 89 46.91 4.91 47.90
CA GLY A 89 48.13 5.35 48.59
C GLY A 89 48.04 6.67 49.37
N ASN A 90 46.87 7.32 49.42
CA ASN A 90 46.61 8.55 50.17
C ASN A 90 45.31 8.44 50.97
N ASP A 91 45.03 9.41 51.83
CA ASP A 91 43.71 9.57 52.45
C ASP A 91 42.62 9.81 51.38
N PRO A 92 41.36 9.40 51.61
CA PRO A 92 40.24 9.77 50.75
C PRO A 92 40.14 11.28 50.56
N VAL A 93 39.71 11.72 49.38
CA VAL A 93 39.55 13.15 49.05
C VAL A 93 38.07 13.48 48.97
N LEU A 94 37.65 14.59 49.56
CA LEU A 94 36.30 15.12 49.35
C LEU A 94 36.18 15.61 47.92
N GLY A 95 35.21 15.07 47.19
CA GLY A 95 34.99 15.41 45.79
C GLY A 95 33.58 15.07 45.34
N THR A 96 33.19 15.64 44.20
CA THR A 96 31.89 15.40 43.58
C THR A 96 31.93 14.19 42.65
N ILE A 97 30.77 13.61 42.36
CA ILE A 97 30.64 12.66 41.26
C ILE A 97 30.70 13.45 39.95
N THR A 98 31.62 13.08 39.07
CA THR A 98 31.73 13.70 37.74
C THR A 98 30.81 12.97 36.77
N ALA A 99 29.93 13.73 36.10
CA ALA A 99 29.09 13.23 35.03
C ALA A 99 29.91 12.73 33.84
N GLY A 100 29.45 11.63 33.22
CA GLY A 100 29.89 11.19 31.91
C GLY A 100 29.08 11.85 30.79
N LEU A 101 29.25 11.40 29.54
CA LEU A 101 28.50 11.97 28.41
C LEU A 101 26.98 11.76 28.51
N ALA A 102 26.54 10.59 28.99
CA ALA A 102 25.12 10.21 29.04
C ALA A 102 24.46 10.40 30.42
N SER A 103 25.21 10.88 31.41
CA SER A 103 24.71 11.07 32.76
C SER A 103 24.67 12.54 33.15
N LEU A 104 23.65 12.90 33.92
CA LEU A 104 23.54 14.19 34.58
C LEU A 104 23.83 13.98 36.06
N VAL A 105 24.77 14.75 36.60
CA VAL A 105 25.04 14.80 38.05
C VAL A 105 24.80 16.21 38.54
N THR A 106 23.83 16.37 39.44
CA THR A 106 23.52 17.64 40.09
C THR A 106 23.90 17.55 41.56
N ASN A 107 24.96 18.26 41.93
CA ASN A 107 25.45 18.36 43.30
C ASN A 107 24.71 19.49 44.04
N ALA A 108 24.14 19.19 45.20
CA ALA A 108 23.43 20.16 46.04
C ALA A 108 23.64 19.86 47.53
N ALA A 109 23.28 20.82 48.40
CA ALA A 109 23.34 20.63 49.84
C ALA A 109 22.52 19.40 50.28
N GLY A 110 23.17 18.41 50.87
CA GLY A 110 22.52 17.19 51.39
C GLY A 110 22.03 16.18 50.34
N SER A 111 22.29 16.39 49.05
CA SER A 111 21.86 15.47 47.99
C SER A 111 22.78 15.50 46.76
N ILE A 112 22.95 14.34 46.14
CA ILE A 112 23.51 14.24 44.78
C ILE A 112 22.43 13.56 43.94
N ALA A 113 21.88 14.28 42.95
CA ALA A 113 20.95 13.69 41.99
C ALA A 113 21.74 13.16 40.80
N VAL A 114 21.52 11.89 40.48
CA VAL A 114 22.12 11.22 39.31
C VAL A 114 20.98 10.81 38.40
N GLY A 115 21.05 11.23 37.14
CA GLY A 115 20.08 10.91 36.10
C GLY A 115 20.74 10.73 34.74
N LEU A 116 19.91 10.60 33.71
CA LEU A 116 20.36 10.72 32.33
C LEU A 116 20.39 12.20 31.93
N THR A 117 21.10 12.51 30.84
CA THR A 117 20.95 13.85 30.25
C THR A 117 19.55 14.00 29.67
N ALA A 118 19.04 15.23 29.59
CA ALA A 118 17.73 15.49 29.00
C ALA A 118 17.66 14.99 27.55
N ASP A 119 18.75 15.12 26.78
CA ASP A 119 18.78 14.64 25.40
C ASP A 119 18.63 13.11 25.32
N ASP A 120 19.25 12.35 26.23
CA ASP A 120 19.15 10.89 26.27
C ASP A 120 17.77 10.42 26.76
N GLU A 121 17.24 11.06 27.82
CA GLU A 121 15.92 10.74 28.38
C GLU A 121 14.81 11.04 27.36
N MET A 122 14.86 12.22 26.74
CA MET A 122 13.87 12.61 25.74
C MET A 122 13.98 11.79 24.46
N THR A 123 15.20 11.45 24.00
CA THR A 123 15.36 10.59 22.81
C THR A 123 14.83 9.18 23.05
N ALA A 124 15.00 8.62 24.26
CA ALA A 124 14.47 7.32 24.62
C ALA A 124 12.93 7.29 24.62
N ILE A 125 12.28 8.40 25.02
CA ILE A 125 10.82 8.51 25.10
C ILE A 125 10.20 8.88 23.75
N HIS A 126 10.78 9.84 23.02
CA HIS A 126 10.21 10.38 21.78
C HIS A 126 9.96 9.34 20.69
N GLY A 127 10.76 8.25 20.65
CA GLY A 127 10.55 7.15 19.71
C GLY A 127 9.22 6.40 19.92
N TRP A 128 8.59 6.58 21.08
CA TRP A 128 7.38 5.89 21.51
C TRP A 128 6.21 6.84 21.79
N ASN A 129 6.32 8.12 21.41
CA ASN A 129 5.21 9.06 21.59
C ASN A 129 3.96 8.58 20.82
N GLY A 130 2.81 8.57 21.51
CA GLY A 130 1.55 8.09 20.95
C GLY A 130 1.31 6.59 21.11
N TYR A 131 2.13 5.88 21.89
CA TYR A 131 1.99 4.44 22.15
C TYR A 131 1.47 4.18 23.58
N THR A 132 0.98 2.97 23.80
CA THR A 132 0.82 2.39 25.15
C THR A 132 2.02 1.51 25.47
N ILE A 133 2.39 1.37 26.74
CA ILE A 133 3.44 0.41 27.10
C ILE A 133 2.89 -1.01 26.99
N GLU A 134 1.73 -1.25 27.60
CA GLU A 134 1.10 -2.55 27.68
C GLU A 134 0.12 -2.80 26.52
N GLU A 135 0.00 -4.08 26.15
CA GLU A 135 -1.02 -4.56 25.21
C GLU A 135 -2.43 -4.24 25.73
N GLU A 136 -3.21 -3.57 24.88
CA GLU A 136 -4.55 -3.08 25.15
C GLU A 136 -5.64 -3.98 24.56
N THR A 137 -6.78 -4.05 25.25
CA THR A 137 -8.01 -4.65 24.75
C THR A 137 -9.01 -3.54 24.50
N VAL A 138 -9.41 -3.37 23.23
CA VAL A 138 -10.42 -2.39 22.82
C VAL A 138 -11.69 -3.12 22.40
N THR A 139 -12.84 -2.68 22.90
CA THR A 139 -14.15 -3.26 22.56
C THR A 139 -15.17 -2.16 22.26
N VAL A 140 -16.16 -2.48 21.41
CA VAL A 140 -17.27 -1.58 21.10
C VAL A 140 -18.58 -2.33 21.34
N THR A 141 -19.46 -1.73 22.14
CA THR A 141 -20.77 -2.31 22.46
C THR A 141 -21.87 -1.27 22.29
N ALA A 142 -23.12 -1.73 22.13
CA ALA A 142 -24.28 -0.87 22.17
C ALA A 142 -25.30 -1.36 23.19
N ALA A 143 -25.78 -0.46 24.04
CA ALA A 143 -26.82 -0.73 25.02
C ALA A 143 -27.67 0.53 25.25
N GLY A 144 -28.99 0.35 25.38
CA GLY A 144 -29.90 1.46 25.64
C GLY A 144 -29.91 2.56 24.56
N GLY A 145 -29.51 2.24 23.32
CA GLY A 145 -29.39 3.18 22.21
C GLY A 145 -28.08 3.99 22.17
N VAL A 146 -27.14 3.72 23.09
CA VAL A 146 -25.82 4.35 23.14
C VAL A 146 -24.77 3.35 22.67
N ILE A 147 -23.86 3.80 21.80
CA ILE A 147 -22.68 3.04 21.39
C ILE A 147 -21.51 3.51 22.26
N THR A 148 -20.82 2.58 22.89
CA THR A 148 -19.70 2.84 23.81
C THR A 148 -18.48 2.04 23.36
N LEU A 149 -17.35 2.72 23.24
CA LEU A 149 -16.04 2.08 23.18
C LEU A 149 -15.47 1.98 24.59
N SER A 150 -14.86 0.84 24.88
CA SER A 150 -14.14 0.57 26.13
C SER A 150 -12.71 0.13 25.83
N ILE A 151 -11.75 0.60 26.64
CA ILE A 151 -10.33 0.21 26.57
C ILE A 151 -9.81 -0.13 27.98
N GLU A 152 -9.04 -1.20 28.07
CA GLU A 152 -8.31 -1.61 29.27
C GLU A 152 -7.04 -2.39 28.89
N LYS A 153 -6.16 -2.64 29.86
CA LYS A 153 -5.05 -3.57 29.66
C LYS A 153 -5.57 -4.98 29.37
N THR A 154 -4.95 -5.68 28.42
CA THR A 154 -5.28 -7.08 28.14
C THR A 154 -5.07 -7.94 29.39
N GLY A 155 -6.14 -8.60 29.85
CA GLY A 155 -6.15 -9.36 31.10
C GLY A 155 -6.54 -8.55 32.35
N GLY A 156 -6.89 -7.27 32.19
CA GLY A 156 -7.29 -6.34 33.23
C GLY A 156 -6.14 -5.54 33.84
N GLY A 157 -6.46 -4.37 34.39
CA GLY A 157 -5.51 -3.43 34.98
C GLY A 157 -5.33 -2.16 34.16
N ASP A 158 -4.43 -1.30 34.64
CA ASP A 158 -4.20 0.03 34.06
C ASP A 158 -3.20 0.01 32.90
N LEU A 159 -3.33 1.01 32.02
CA LEU A 159 -2.42 1.23 30.90
C LEU A 159 -1.44 2.37 31.25
N THR A 160 -0.31 2.39 30.56
CA THR A 160 0.63 3.50 30.59
C THR A 160 0.72 4.12 29.20
N GLY A 161 0.27 5.36 29.06
CA GLY A 161 0.43 6.13 27.83
C GLY A 161 1.80 6.81 27.75
N VAL A 162 2.34 6.95 26.55
CA VAL A 162 3.62 7.61 26.31
C VAL A 162 3.43 8.89 25.51
N PHE A 163 3.92 10.00 26.05
CA PHE A 163 3.91 11.31 25.40
C PHE A 163 5.28 12.00 25.52
N SER A 164 5.46 13.10 24.79
CA SER A 164 6.64 13.96 24.88
C SER A 164 6.90 14.54 26.28
N ASP A 165 5.89 14.63 27.15
CA ASP A 165 6.04 15.07 28.54
C ASP A 165 6.29 13.93 29.54
N GLY A 166 6.47 12.70 29.03
CA GLY A 166 6.78 11.50 29.80
C GLY A 166 5.64 10.49 29.84
N TYR A 167 5.69 9.62 30.85
CA TYR A 167 4.69 8.57 31.05
C TYR A 167 3.43 9.13 31.72
N PHE A 168 2.28 8.75 31.18
CA PHE A 168 0.97 9.02 31.73
C PHE A 168 0.37 7.72 32.28
N ALA A 169 0.18 7.64 33.59
CA ALA A 169 -0.55 6.55 34.21
C ALA A 169 -2.04 6.68 33.86
N TRP A 170 -2.53 5.78 33.00
CA TRP A 170 -3.90 5.78 32.51
C TRP A 170 -4.71 4.74 33.28
N ASP A 171 -5.48 5.22 34.25
CA ASP A 171 -6.44 4.40 35.00
C ASP A 171 -7.52 3.88 34.04
N THR A 172 -7.50 2.57 33.81
CA THR A 172 -8.48 1.87 32.98
C THR A 172 -9.11 0.72 33.77
N THR A 173 -9.17 0.85 35.10
CA THR A 173 -9.77 -0.14 35.99
C THR A 173 -10.90 0.45 36.83
N PRO A 174 -12.19 0.28 36.45
CA PRO A 174 -12.69 -0.50 35.31
C PRO A 174 -12.40 0.20 33.97
N ALA A 175 -12.53 -0.56 32.86
CA ALA A 175 -12.21 -0.08 31.51
C ALA A 175 -12.65 1.37 31.25
N ASP A 176 -11.74 2.19 30.75
CA ASP A 176 -12.06 3.58 30.39
C ASP A 176 -12.96 3.59 29.15
N THR A 177 -13.93 4.50 29.12
CA THR A 177 -15.01 4.45 28.13
C THR A 177 -15.29 5.80 27.48
N VAL A 178 -15.67 5.75 26.21
CA VAL A 178 -16.12 6.93 25.47
C VAL A 178 -17.37 6.61 24.66
N THR A 179 -18.29 7.56 24.61
CA THR A 179 -19.51 7.44 23.79
C THR A 179 -19.20 7.78 22.34
N LEU A 180 -19.67 6.95 21.41
CA LEU A 180 -19.50 7.16 19.96
C LEU A 180 -20.76 7.76 19.34
N THR A 181 -20.57 8.51 18.25
CA THR A 181 -21.67 9.06 17.46
C THR A 181 -22.21 7.98 16.53
N ALA A 182 -23.48 7.62 16.69
CA ALA A 182 -24.16 6.68 15.82
C ALA A 182 -24.50 7.31 14.46
N GLY A 183 -24.37 6.52 13.40
CA GLY A 183 -24.92 6.83 12.09
C GLY A 183 -26.27 6.13 11.86
N SER A 184 -26.60 5.93 10.58
CA SER A 184 -27.70 5.08 10.13
C SER A 184 -27.17 3.87 9.37
N ASP A 185 -28.00 2.86 9.15
CA ASP A 185 -27.56 1.63 8.46
C ASP A 185 -27.19 1.85 7.00
N ILE A 186 -27.71 2.92 6.38
CA ILE A 186 -27.42 3.34 4.99
C ILE A 186 -26.40 4.49 4.90
N SER A 187 -26.17 5.19 6.00
CA SER A 187 -25.20 6.28 6.13
C SER A 187 -24.56 6.19 7.51
N PRO A 188 -23.62 5.24 7.69
CA PRO A 188 -22.90 5.03 8.95
C PRO A 188 -21.91 6.17 9.21
N GLN A 189 -21.59 6.40 10.48
CA GLN A 189 -20.71 7.48 10.95
C GLN A 189 -19.35 6.91 11.36
N ILE A 190 -18.27 7.49 10.86
CA ILE A 190 -16.91 7.18 11.32
C ILE A 190 -16.62 7.97 12.60
N ASN A 191 -16.04 7.29 13.59
CA ASN A 191 -15.55 7.86 14.84
C ASN A 191 -14.05 7.56 14.97
N PHE A 192 -13.25 8.59 15.26
CA PHE A 192 -11.82 8.54 15.56
C PHE A 192 -11.64 8.70 17.06
N ILE A 193 -11.07 7.70 17.72
CA ILE A 193 -10.93 7.62 19.17
C ILE A 193 -9.44 7.72 19.53
N TYR A 194 -9.11 8.61 20.46
CA TYR A 194 -7.75 8.93 20.84
C TYR A 194 -7.67 9.53 22.25
N VAL A 195 -6.46 9.59 22.80
CA VAL A 195 -6.14 10.33 24.03
C VAL A 195 -5.20 11.48 23.67
N PRO A 196 -5.62 12.76 23.75
CA PRO A 196 -4.74 13.88 23.43
C PRO A 196 -3.84 14.24 24.62
N LEU A 197 -2.60 14.69 24.34
CA LEU A 197 -1.64 15.13 25.36
C LEU A 197 -2.23 16.19 26.31
N SER A 198 -3.04 17.11 25.77
CA SER A 198 -3.54 18.28 26.50
C SER A 198 -4.54 17.94 27.61
N THR A 199 -5.34 16.89 27.44
CA THR A 199 -6.34 16.48 28.43
C THR A 199 -6.02 15.16 29.11
N LYS A 200 -5.29 14.26 28.42
CA LYS A 200 -5.03 12.89 28.86
C LYS A 200 -6.32 12.11 29.20
N VAL A 201 -7.39 12.38 28.44
CA VAL A 201 -8.71 11.75 28.59
C VAL A 201 -9.14 11.13 27.26
N LEU A 202 -9.69 9.91 27.31
CA LEU A 202 -10.25 9.22 26.14
C LEU A 202 -11.34 10.05 25.47
N THR A 203 -11.14 10.36 24.20
CA THR A 203 -11.96 11.29 23.43
C THR A 203 -12.32 10.69 22.07
N ALA A 204 -13.51 11.02 21.54
CA ALA A 204 -13.96 10.62 20.21
C ALA A 204 -14.27 11.86 19.33
N ASN A 205 -13.91 11.80 18.06
CA ASN A 205 -14.18 12.81 17.02
C ASN A 205 -14.78 12.14 15.77
N ILE A 206 -15.49 12.89 14.92
CA ILE A 206 -16.17 12.38 13.71
C ILE A 206 -15.50 12.80 12.39
N SER A 207 -14.46 13.63 12.46
CA SER A 207 -13.80 14.18 11.28
C SER A 207 -12.46 13.51 11.00
N ASP A 208 -11.54 13.52 11.97
CA ASP A 208 -10.19 12.97 11.87
C ASP A 208 -9.55 12.90 13.27
N PHE A 209 -8.34 12.34 13.36
CA PHE A 209 -7.43 12.51 14.49
C PHE A 209 -6.99 13.98 14.65
N PRO A 210 -6.61 14.43 15.87
CA PRO A 210 -6.17 15.81 16.08
C PRO A 210 -4.78 16.04 15.46
N SER A 211 -4.48 17.31 15.15
CA SER A 211 -3.15 17.71 14.68
C SER A 211 -2.09 17.76 15.78
N GLU A 212 -2.53 17.87 17.03
CA GLU A 212 -1.71 17.83 18.23
C GLU A 212 -1.30 16.39 18.59
N GLU A 213 -0.29 16.26 19.45
CA GLU A 213 0.16 14.95 19.94
C GLU A 213 -0.96 14.18 20.66
N HIS A 214 -1.13 12.92 20.28
CA HIS A 214 -2.18 12.04 20.79
C HIS A 214 -1.74 10.57 20.69
N ILE A 215 -2.38 9.73 21.50
CA ILE A 215 -2.35 8.27 21.37
C ILE A 215 -3.60 7.88 20.56
N PRO A 216 -3.47 7.37 19.31
CA PRO A 216 -4.60 6.82 18.59
C PRO A 216 -5.06 5.52 19.26
N VAL A 217 -6.37 5.31 19.38
CA VAL A 217 -6.94 4.11 20.03
C VAL A 217 -7.72 3.28 19.04
N ALA A 218 -8.64 3.89 18.29
CA ALA A 218 -9.46 3.17 17.32
C ALA A 218 -10.08 4.09 16.26
N VAL A 219 -10.41 3.51 15.11
CA VAL A 219 -11.34 4.09 14.13
C VAL A 219 -12.51 3.12 13.96
N VAL A 220 -13.73 3.60 14.24
CA VAL A 220 -14.93 2.77 14.28
C VAL A 220 -16.00 3.34 13.36
N MET A 221 -16.51 2.52 12.44
CA MET A 221 -17.62 2.86 11.56
C MET A 221 -18.93 2.37 12.17
N CYS A 222 -19.68 3.30 12.75
CA CYS A 222 -20.91 3.04 13.49
C CYS A 222 -22.15 3.23 12.60
N GLN A 223 -22.90 2.16 12.39
CA GLN A 223 -24.27 2.21 11.91
C GLN A 223 -25.24 2.63 13.02
N SER A 224 -26.54 2.31 12.90
CA SER A 224 -27.47 2.56 14.00
C SER A 224 -27.10 1.75 15.26
N ALA A 225 -27.38 2.29 16.45
CA ALA A 225 -27.08 1.60 17.71
C ALA A 225 -27.80 0.24 17.84
N ALA A 226 -29.00 0.12 17.28
CA ALA A 226 -29.76 -1.14 17.29
C ALA A 226 -29.09 -2.22 16.45
N SER A 227 -28.61 -1.87 15.25
CA SER A 227 -27.90 -2.81 14.37
C SER A 227 -26.52 -3.15 14.94
N LEU A 228 -25.80 -2.19 15.53
CA LEU A 228 -24.52 -2.49 16.19
C LEU A 228 -24.69 -3.43 17.38
N GLN A 229 -25.78 -3.29 18.15
CA GLN A 229 -26.06 -4.17 19.28
C GLN A 229 -26.26 -5.64 18.85
N ASN A 230 -26.81 -5.87 17.66
CA ASN A 230 -27.07 -7.22 17.15
C ASN A 230 -25.88 -7.81 16.39
N ASP A 231 -25.22 -6.99 15.57
CA ASP A 231 -24.28 -7.47 14.54
C ASP A 231 -22.83 -6.99 14.75
N GLY A 232 -22.57 -6.13 15.75
CA GLY A 232 -21.29 -5.44 15.94
C GLY A 232 -21.09 -4.27 14.96
N ALA A 233 -20.02 -3.50 15.10
CA ALA A 233 -19.75 -2.35 14.22
C ALA A 233 -19.44 -2.82 12.79
N TYR A 234 -19.82 -2.04 11.76
CA TYR A 234 -19.46 -2.34 10.37
C TYR A 234 -17.94 -2.43 10.13
N SER A 235 -17.17 -1.61 10.85
CA SER A 235 -15.72 -1.71 10.89
C SER A 235 -15.20 -1.21 12.23
N MET A 236 -14.20 -1.91 12.77
CA MET A 236 -13.45 -1.50 13.94
C MET A 236 -11.97 -1.76 13.64
N HIS A 237 -11.20 -0.68 13.56
CA HIS A 237 -9.75 -0.74 13.48
C HIS A 237 -9.19 -0.22 14.80
N ALA A 238 -8.82 -1.13 15.70
CA ALA A 238 -8.11 -0.80 16.93
C ALA A 238 -6.63 -0.60 16.61
N TRP A 239 -6.07 0.53 17.04
CA TRP A 239 -4.65 0.85 16.91
C TRP A 239 -3.95 0.29 18.13
N THR A 240 -3.61 -1.00 18.07
CA THR A 240 -3.01 -1.72 19.21
C THR A 240 -1.49 -1.54 19.24
N ASP A 241 -1.05 -0.27 19.27
CA ASP A 241 0.34 0.12 19.15
C ASP A 241 1.01 0.11 20.53
N HIS A 242 1.20 -1.10 21.07
CA HIS A 242 1.89 -1.32 22.34
C HIS A 242 3.41 -1.48 22.17
N VAL A 243 4.15 -1.01 23.18
CA VAL A 243 5.61 -1.16 23.26
C VAL A 243 6.01 -2.59 23.64
N ASP A 244 5.26 -3.22 24.56
CA ASP A 244 5.52 -4.55 25.10
C ASP A 244 4.30 -5.48 25.02
N GLY A 245 4.49 -6.62 24.36
CA GLY A 245 3.45 -7.63 24.21
C GLY A 245 3.35 -8.55 25.44
N ASN A 246 2.28 -9.35 25.53
CA ASN A 246 2.07 -10.33 26.62
C ASN A 246 3.21 -11.33 26.88
N ALA A 247 4.11 -11.55 25.93
CA ALA A 247 5.27 -12.44 26.03
C ALA A 247 6.59 -11.68 26.26
N GLU A 248 6.51 -10.41 26.67
CA GLU A 248 7.66 -9.50 26.84
C GLU A 248 8.43 -9.25 25.52
N ASN A 249 7.73 -9.35 24.39
CA ASN A 249 8.27 -9.06 23.06
C ASN A 249 8.10 -7.56 22.77
N GLY A 250 9.22 -6.88 22.55
CA GLY A 250 9.20 -5.46 22.18
C GLY A 250 8.63 -5.20 20.78
N HIS A 251 8.10 -4.00 20.57
CA HIS A 251 7.47 -3.55 19.33
C HIS A 251 8.29 -3.78 18.04
N LEU A 252 9.63 -3.65 18.08
CA LEU A 252 10.49 -3.92 16.91
C LEU A 252 10.41 -5.37 16.42
N SER A 253 10.14 -6.31 17.34
CA SER A 253 9.91 -7.72 16.99
C SER A 253 8.59 -7.88 16.24
N HIS A 254 7.53 -7.19 16.68
CA HIS A 254 6.22 -7.17 16.01
C HIS A 254 6.30 -6.55 14.62
N LEU A 255 6.98 -5.40 14.48
CA LEU A 255 7.24 -4.80 13.16
C LEU A 255 8.05 -5.74 12.26
N SER A 256 9.11 -6.35 12.80
CA SER A 256 9.93 -7.32 12.05
C SER A 256 9.13 -8.54 11.61
N HIS A 257 8.18 -8.99 12.42
CA HIS A 257 7.26 -10.06 12.10
C HIS A 257 6.28 -9.65 11.00
N TRP A 258 5.63 -8.49 11.12
CA TRP A 258 4.69 -7.98 10.12
C TRP A 258 5.35 -7.76 8.75
N ILE A 259 6.54 -7.15 8.71
CA ILE A 259 7.30 -6.93 7.48
C ILE A 259 7.64 -8.28 6.80
N ARG A 260 8.00 -9.30 7.58
CA ARG A 260 8.27 -10.65 7.05
C ARG A 260 7.04 -11.43 6.63
N HIS A 261 5.84 -10.94 6.96
CA HIS A 261 4.58 -11.47 6.45
C HIS A 261 4.14 -10.79 5.13
N GLN A 262 4.97 -9.92 4.56
CA GLN A 262 4.82 -9.43 3.20
C GLN A 262 5.63 -10.30 2.21
N PRO A 263 5.27 -10.35 0.92
CA PRO A 263 6.10 -10.99 -0.09
C PRO A 263 7.52 -10.38 -0.15
N ALA A 264 8.51 -11.17 -0.56
CA ALA A 264 9.86 -10.65 -0.74
C ALA A 264 9.87 -9.57 -1.84
N THR A 265 10.51 -8.43 -1.57
CA THR A 265 10.52 -7.29 -2.49
C THR A 265 11.71 -7.39 -3.42
N TRP A 266 11.47 -7.50 -4.73
CA TRP A 266 12.53 -7.43 -5.73
C TRP A 266 13.13 -6.01 -5.81
N LYS A 267 14.46 -5.90 -5.88
CA LYS A 267 15.16 -4.62 -6.05
C LYS A 267 15.79 -4.45 -7.42
N ASN A 268 16.61 -5.41 -7.85
CA ASN A 268 17.33 -5.37 -9.11
C ASN A 268 17.75 -6.79 -9.57
N GLY A 269 18.22 -6.91 -10.81
CA GLY A 269 18.72 -8.18 -11.36
C GLY A 269 17.62 -9.24 -11.53
N VAL A 270 18.00 -10.52 -11.47
CA VAL A 270 17.12 -11.68 -11.76
C VAL A 270 16.50 -11.59 -13.16
N VAL A 271 17.29 -11.24 -14.17
CA VAL A 271 16.82 -11.12 -15.55
C VAL A 271 16.49 -12.51 -16.10
N PRO A 272 15.23 -12.79 -16.50
CA PRO A 272 14.84 -14.09 -17.04
C PRO A 272 15.38 -14.27 -18.46
N THR A 273 15.85 -15.48 -18.76
CA THR A 273 16.22 -15.91 -20.12
C THR A 273 15.63 -17.28 -20.39
N LEU A 274 14.76 -17.37 -21.39
CA LEU A 274 14.24 -18.64 -21.89
C LEU A 274 15.05 -19.06 -23.12
N THR A 275 15.59 -20.28 -23.10
CA THR A 275 16.28 -20.88 -24.24
C THR A 275 15.47 -22.08 -24.72
N ILE A 276 15.07 -22.06 -26.00
CA ILE A 276 14.47 -23.21 -26.68
C ILE A 276 15.48 -23.72 -27.72
N ASP A 277 15.98 -24.93 -27.53
CA ASP A 277 16.81 -25.61 -28.53
C ASP A 277 15.98 -26.66 -29.27
N GLY A 278 15.74 -26.40 -30.56
CA GLY A 278 14.99 -27.28 -31.46
C GLY A 278 15.84 -28.31 -32.21
N ILE A 279 17.11 -28.50 -31.83
CA ILE A 279 17.98 -29.55 -32.39
C ILE A 279 17.62 -30.92 -31.76
N PRO A 280 17.45 -31.07 -30.44
CA PRO A 280 16.93 -32.30 -29.83
C PRO A 280 15.47 -32.55 -30.19
N ASN A 281 15.03 -33.80 -30.12
CA ASN A 281 13.63 -34.19 -30.35
C ASN A 281 13.12 -35.05 -29.18
N PRO A 282 12.20 -34.54 -28.34
CA PRO A 282 11.55 -33.22 -28.41
C PRO A 282 12.51 -32.04 -28.09
N ASP A 283 12.11 -30.81 -28.43
CA ASP A 283 12.88 -29.59 -28.14
C ASP A 283 13.16 -29.47 -26.64
N THR A 284 14.30 -28.88 -26.26
CA THR A 284 14.59 -28.57 -24.85
C THR A 284 14.16 -27.14 -24.53
N VAL A 285 13.53 -26.94 -23.37
CA VAL A 285 12.99 -25.64 -22.91
C VAL A 285 13.57 -25.32 -21.54
N ILE A 286 14.58 -24.47 -21.54
CA ILE A 286 15.38 -24.17 -20.36
C ILE A 286 15.17 -22.72 -19.95
N PHE A 287 14.74 -22.52 -18.71
CA PHE A 287 14.67 -21.20 -18.09
C PHE A 287 15.92 -20.97 -17.24
N THR A 288 16.53 -19.79 -17.40
CA THR A 288 17.68 -19.33 -16.60
C THR A 288 17.42 -17.92 -16.11
N SER A 289 18.16 -17.49 -15.07
CA SER A 289 18.09 -16.13 -14.56
C SER A 289 19.46 -15.60 -14.14
N SER A 290 19.70 -14.31 -14.33
CA SER A 290 20.88 -13.65 -13.76
C SER A 290 20.80 -13.62 -12.23
N SER A 291 21.90 -13.27 -11.55
CA SER A 291 21.82 -12.89 -10.13
C SER A 291 21.08 -11.55 -9.97
N GLY A 292 20.64 -11.27 -8.75
CA GLY A 292 19.99 -10.00 -8.39
C GLY A 292 19.84 -9.85 -6.88
N GLU A 293 19.06 -8.87 -6.46
CA GLU A 293 18.83 -8.56 -5.05
C GLU A 293 17.34 -8.51 -4.71
N THR A 294 16.98 -9.09 -3.55
CA THR A 294 15.63 -9.06 -2.99
C THR A 294 15.67 -8.73 -1.50
N ALA A 295 14.60 -8.17 -0.96
CA ALA A 295 14.50 -7.77 0.45
C ALA A 295 13.36 -8.50 1.18
N GLN A 296 13.68 -9.05 2.36
CA GLN A 296 12.73 -9.68 3.30
C GLN A 296 12.63 -8.91 4.64
N LEU A 297 13.73 -8.27 5.02
CA LEU A 297 13.88 -7.18 5.99
C LEU A 297 15.20 -6.48 5.66
N HIS A 298 16.23 -7.30 5.47
CA HIS A 298 17.49 -6.91 4.86
C HIS A 298 17.55 -7.42 3.43
N ASP A 299 18.54 -6.90 2.72
CA ASP A 299 18.82 -7.25 1.33
C ASP A 299 19.58 -8.57 1.27
N HIS A 300 19.15 -9.44 0.36
CA HIS A 300 19.73 -10.74 0.09
C HIS A 300 19.99 -10.89 -1.41
N ILE A 301 21.10 -11.56 -1.73
CA ILE A 301 21.45 -11.88 -3.11
C ILE A 301 20.64 -13.10 -3.55
N PHE A 302 19.88 -12.95 -4.63
CA PHE A 302 19.30 -14.08 -5.34
C PHE A 302 20.33 -14.60 -6.35
N PRO A 303 20.72 -15.88 -6.30
CA PRO A 303 21.78 -16.40 -7.14
C PRO A 303 21.39 -16.46 -8.61
N ALA A 304 22.39 -16.51 -9.48
CA ALA A 304 22.17 -16.79 -10.90
C ALA A 304 21.83 -18.27 -11.09
N PHE A 305 20.73 -18.56 -11.79
CA PHE A 305 20.36 -19.91 -12.19
C PHE A 305 20.80 -20.11 -13.65
N THR A 306 21.87 -20.88 -13.85
CA THR A 306 22.52 -21.07 -15.16
C THR A 306 22.52 -22.55 -15.59
N GLY A 307 22.81 -22.82 -16.87
CA GLY A 307 22.78 -24.18 -17.40
C GLY A 307 21.35 -24.73 -17.41
N THR A 308 21.12 -25.89 -16.78
CA THR A 308 19.81 -26.52 -16.61
C THR A 308 19.40 -26.49 -15.13
N PRO A 309 18.89 -25.37 -14.61
CA PRO A 309 18.56 -25.25 -13.20
C PRO A 309 17.38 -26.14 -12.78
N ASP A 310 17.35 -26.52 -11.51
CA ASP A 310 16.20 -27.19 -10.90
C ASP A 310 15.04 -26.19 -10.73
N ILE A 311 13.89 -26.49 -11.31
CA ILE A 311 12.62 -25.75 -11.17
C ILE A 311 11.59 -26.67 -10.53
N TYR A 312 10.85 -26.16 -9.55
CA TYR A 312 9.83 -26.93 -8.83
C TYR A 312 8.43 -26.51 -9.28
N VAL A 313 7.68 -27.45 -9.85
CA VAL A 313 6.34 -27.21 -10.37
C VAL A 313 5.32 -27.38 -9.23
N VAL A 314 4.76 -26.26 -8.78
CA VAL A 314 4.05 -26.16 -7.50
C VAL A 314 2.68 -26.81 -7.56
N ASN A 315 1.96 -26.61 -8.66
CA ASN A 315 0.55 -26.98 -8.83
C ASN A 315 0.34 -28.09 -9.87
N ASN A 316 1.31 -28.99 -10.06
CA ASN A 316 1.14 -30.15 -10.92
C ASN A 316 0.02 -31.06 -10.38
N PHE A 317 -0.87 -31.49 -11.27
CA PHE A 317 -2.11 -32.19 -10.93
C PHE A 317 -1.87 -33.57 -10.29
N ALA A 318 -0.76 -34.24 -10.66
CA ALA A 318 -0.44 -35.59 -10.19
C ALA A 318 0.35 -35.55 -8.89
N VAL A 319 1.41 -34.74 -8.85
CA VAL A 319 2.29 -34.61 -7.69
C VAL A 319 2.68 -33.14 -7.55
N LYS A 320 2.43 -32.55 -6.38
CA LYS A 320 2.82 -31.16 -6.10
C LYS A 320 4.35 -31.04 -5.93
N PHE A 321 4.91 -29.90 -6.29
CA PHE A 321 6.35 -29.59 -6.21
C PHE A 321 7.26 -30.57 -6.96
N VAL A 322 6.82 -31.03 -8.14
CA VAL A 322 7.65 -31.90 -8.98
C VAL A 322 8.86 -31.13 -9.47
N LYS A 323 10.05 -31.71 -9.27
CA LYS A 323 11.30 -31.15 -9.72
C LYS A 323 11.52 -31.45 -11.21
N VAL A 324 11.80 -30.41 -11.99
CA VAL A 324 12.11 -30.48 -13.41
C VAL A 324 13.34 -29.66 -13.73
N THR A 325 14.13 -30.11 -14.70
CA THR A 325 15.26 -29.33 -15.26
C THR A 325 14.97 -28.83 -16.67
N ASP A 326 13.90 -29.33 -17.28
CA ASP A 326 13.43 -28.99 -18.62
C ASP A 326 11.90 -28.86 -18.59
N LEU A 327 11.41 -27.69 -19.01
CA LEU A 327 9.98 -27.36 -19.03
C LEU A 327 9.24 -28.09 -20.15
N ASN A 328 9.95 -28.71 -21.11
CA ASN A 328 9.34 -29.51 -22.17
C ASN A 328 8.51 -30.70 -21.64
N THR A 329 8.78 -31.13 -20.41
CA THR A 329 8.07 -32.21 -19.72
C THR A 329 6.67 -31.81 -19.26
N GLN A 330 6.37 -30.51 -19.20
CA GLN A 330 5.12 -29.98 -18.67
C GLN A 330 4.08 -29.77 -19.77
N LEU A 331 3.42 -30.87 -20.18
CA LEU A 331 2.39 -30.88 -21.22
C LEU A 331 0.96 -31.13 -20.71
N THR A 332 0.78 -31.11 -19.39
CA THR A 332 -0.52 -31.20 -18.70
C THR A 332 -0.70 -30.01 -17.80
N ASP A 333 -1.87 -29.40 -17.79
CA ASP A 333 -2.18 -28.27 -16.93
C ASP A 333 -2.45 -28.71 -15.47
N SER A 334 -2.70 -27.75 -14.58
CA SER A 334 -2.95 -28.01 -13.15
C SER A 334 -4.25 -28.77 -12.84
N VAL A 335 -5.15 -28.94 -13.83
CA VAL A 335 -6.44 -29.64 -13.69
C VAL A 335 -6.50 -30.91 -14.55
N ASN A 336 -5.35 -31.43 -14.99
CA ASN A 336 -5.21 -32.64 -15.82
C ASN A 336 -5.76 -32.50 -17.26
N GLY A 337 -5.82 -31.27 -17.79
CA GLY A 337 -6.05 -30.99 -19.20
C GLY A 337 -4.76 -31.06 -20.02
N SER A 338 -4.86 -31.50 -21.27
CA SER A 338 -3.69 -31.56 -22.16
C SER A 338 -3.35 -30.18 -22.73
N MET A 339 -2.07 -29.82 -22.66
CA MET A 339 -1.50 -28.61 -23.27
C MET A 339 -0.80 -28.90 -24.62
N ALA A 340 -0.95 -30.13 -25.14
CA ALA A 340 -0.37 -30.50 -26.43
C ALA A 340 -1.11 -29.87 -27.61
N ASN A 341 -0.38 -29.28 -28.57
CA ASN A 341 -0.95 -28.47 -29.67
C ASN A 341 -1.74 -27.25 -29.20
N LYS A 342 -1.31 -26.60 -28.10
CA LYS A 342 -1.99 -25.46 -27.48
C LYS A 342 -1.04 -24.30 -27.19
N PHE A 343 -1.64 -23.18 -26.84
CA PHE A 343 -1.01 -21.95 -26.35
C PHE A 343 -1.30 -21.79 -24.85
N PHE A 344 -0.30 -21.52 -24.03
CA PHE A 344 -0.47 -21.43 -22.58
C PHE A 344 0.63 -20.58 -21.91
N SER A 345 0.40 -20.19 -20.66
CA SER A 345 1.35 -19.42 -19.86
C SER A 345 1.89 -20.26 -18.71
N LEU A 346 3.20 -20.21 -18.50
CA LEU A 346 3.86 -20.68 -17.28
C LEU A 346 4.30 -19.47 -16.47
N VAL A 347 4.03 -19.44 -15.16
CA VAL A 347 4.48 -18.35 -14.29
C VAL A 347 5.65 -18.82 -13.45
N ILE A 348 6.78 -18.13 -13.57
CA ILE A 348 8.01 -18.40 -12.82
C ILE A 348 8.15 -17.40 -11.68
N TRP A 349 8.46 -17.92 -10.51
CA TRP A 349 8.70 -17.13 -9.29
C TRP A 349 9.87 -17.72 -8.50
N GLY A 350 10.52 -16.87 -7.71
CA GLY A 350 11.70 -17.24 -6.93
C GLY A 350 11.36 -17.39 -5.46
N VAL A 351 12.07 -18.28 -4.77
CA VAL A 351 12.13 -18.35 -3.30
C VAL A 351 13.50 -17.89 -2.86
N GLN A 352 13.55 -16.76 -2.16
CA GLN A 352 14.76 -16.22 -1.57
C GLN A 352 15.04 -16.87 -0.21
N SER A 353 16.32 -17.18 0.03
CA SER A 353 16.86 -17.53 1.34
C SER A 353 18.19 -16.78 1.57
N GLN A 354 18.63 -16.66 2.82
CA GLN A 354 19.93 -16.05 3.12
C GLN A 354 21.09 -16.81 2.45
N SER A 355 21.03 -18.14 2.43
CA SER A 355 21.99 -18.96 1.72
C SER A 355 21.56 -19.10 0.26
N GLU A 356 22.46 -18.75 -0.66
CA GLU A 356 22.25 -18.91 -2.09
C GLU A 356 21.92 -20.37 -2.46
N SER A 357 22.45 -21.36 -1.73
CA SER A 357 22.16 -22.79 -1.94
C SER A 357 20.70 -23.16 -1.74
N ASP A 358 19.99 -22.39 -0.92
CA ASP A 358 18.63 -22.68 -0.48
C ASP A 358 17.60 -21.95 -1.33
N CYS A 359 18.05 -21.00 -2.16
CA CYS A 359 17.19 -20.34 -3.14
C CYS A 359 16.68 -21.36 -4.17
N LYS A 360 15.45 -21.16 -4.65
CA LYS A 360 14.78 -22.07 -5.60
C LYS A 360 14.01 -21.29 -6.65
N LEU A 361 13.90 -21.86 -7.84
CA LEU A 361 12.93 -21.44 -8.86
C LEU A 361 11.69 -22.31 -8.77
N MET A 362 10.53 -21.67 -8.89
CA MET A 362 9.22 -22.28 -8.80
C MET A 362 8.43 -21.96 -10.07
N CYS A 363 7.54 -22.88 -10.45
CA CYS A 363 6.71 -22.75 -11.64
C CYS A 363 5.26 -23.10 -11.33
N ASN A 364 4.34 -22.23 -11.77
CA ASN A 364 2.92 -22.52 -11.81
C ASN A 364 2.52 -22.91 -13.23
N LEU A 365 1.87 -24.07 -13.34
CA LEU A 365 1.13 -24.49 -14.52
C LEU A 365 -0.18 -23.70 -14.60
N PRO A 366 -0.71 -23.46 -15.81
CA PRO A 366 -1.99 -22.80 -15.97
C PRO A 366 -3.13 -23.73 -15.51
N ARG A 367 -4.35 -23.18 -15.42
CA ARG A 367 -5.58 -23.94 -15.16
C ARG A 367 -6.29 -24.42 -16.44
N GLY A 368 -5.72 -24.12 -17.59
CA GLY A 368 -6.26 -24.43 -18.91
C GLY A 368 -5.31 -23.95 -20.01
N SER A 369 -5.74 -24.06 -21.27
CA SER A 369 -4.93 -23.64 -22.42
C SER A 369 -5.81 -23.14 -23.58
N TYR A 370 -5.19 -22.43 -24.52
CA TYR A 370 -5.85 -21.77 -25.65
C TYR A 370 -5.55 -22.44 -26.99
N ASN A 371 -6.47 -22.27 -27.94
CA ASN A 371 -6.32 -22.77 -29.31
C ASN A 371 -5.62 -21.76 -30.24
N THR A 372 -5.55 -20.49 -29.85
CA THR A 372 -5.01 -19.40 -30.66
C THR A 372 -4.07 -18.54 -29.82
N GLN A 373 -3.09 -17.93 -30.49
CA GLN A 373 -2.15 -16.98 -29.86
C GLN A 373 -2.87 -15.76 -29.28
N SER A 374 -3.84 -15.20 -30.01
CA SER A 374 -4.62 -14.05 -29.53
C SER A 374 -5.40 -14.37 -28.25
N GLY A 375 -5.91 -15.61 -28.11
CA GLY A 375 -6.56 -16.06 -26.88
C GLY A 375 -5.62 -16.11 -25.68
N LEU A 376 -4.37 -16.53 -25.90
CA LEU A 376 -3.32 -16.52 -24.87
C LEU A 376 -2.95 -15.10 -24.44
N ILE A 377 -2.76 -14.19 -25.41
CA ILE A 377 -2.37 -12.79 -25.12
C ILE A 377 -3.48 -12.05 -24.37
N ALA A 378 -4.75 -12.28 -24.74
CA ALA A 378 -5.88 -11.66 -24.06
C ALA A 378 -6.18 -12.28 -22.68
N ASP A 379 -5.83 -13.56 -22.50
CA ASP A 379 -6.13 -14.40 -21.33
C ASP A 379 -7.55 -14.21 -20.78
N ALA A 380 -8.55 -14.11 -21.67
CA ALA A 380 -9.93 -13.79 -21.30
C ALA A 380 -10.55 -14.81 -20.32
N SER A 381 -10.13 -16.08 -20.41
CA SER A 381 -10.57 -17.16 -19.52
C SER A 381 -9.77 -17.23 -18.22
N LYS A 382 -8.77 -16.36 -18.02
CA LYS A 382 -7.92 -16.26 -16.83
C LYS A 382 -7.27 -17.60 -16.47
N PHE A 383 -6.68 -18.26 -17.45
CA PHE A 383 -6.02 -19.55 -17.23
C PHE A 383 -4.64 -19.40 -16.60
N THR A 384 -4.01 -18.23 -16.68
CA THR A 384 -2.71 -17.98 -16.05
C THR A 384 -2.83 -17.92 -14.53
N ASP A 385 -1.95 -18.65 -13.82
CA ASP A 385 -1.95 -18.74 -12.35
C ASP A 385 -0.78 -17.96 -11.74
N PHE A 386 -1.06 -16.76 -11.21
CA PHE A 386 -0.10 -15.90 -10.52
C PHE A 386 -0.04 -16.15 -9.00
N SER A 387 -0.79 -17.14 -8.49
CA SER A 387 -0.90 -17.35 -7.05
C SER A 387 0.38 -17.96 -6.47
N ILE A 388 0.76 -17.48 -5.29
CA ILE A 388 1.86 -18.05 -4.50
C ILE A 388 1.26 -18.64 -3.23
N PRO A 389 1.52 -19.91 -2.90
CA PRO A 389 1.01 -20.52 -1.67
C PRO A 389 1.45 -19.76 -0.41
N SER A 390 0.57 -19.68 0.59
CA SER A 390 0.79 -18.88 1.81
C SER A 390 2.02 -19.27 2.61
N ASN A 391 2.50 -20.50 2.49
CA ASN A 391 3.72 -20.97 3.15
C ASN A 391 5.02 -20.39 2.58
N PHE A 392 4.96 -19.63 1.48
CA PHE A 392 6.11 -18.92 0.91
C PHE A 392 6.06 -17.40 1.12
N VAL A 393 5.06 -16.90 1.85
CA VAL A 393 5.02 -15.51 2.29
C VAL A 393 6.32 -15.18 3.04
N GLY A 394 6.86 -13.97 2.83
CA GLY A 394 8.16 -13.56 3.35
C GLY A 394 9.36 -13.94 2.49
N THR A 395 9.25 -14.95 1.62
CA THR A 395 10.40 -15.49 0.84
C THR A 395 10.21 -15.42 -0.67
N ALA A 396 8.96 -15.41 -1.14
CA ALA A 396 8.68 -15.49 -2.56
C ALA A 396 8.50 -14.14 -3.25
N PHE A 397 8.88 -14.08 -4.53
CA PHE A 397 8.68 -12.94 -5.42
C PHE A 397 8.46 -13.42 -6.87
N LEU A 398 7.69 -12.67 -7.66
CA LEU A 398 7.44 -12.98 -9.07
C LEU A 398 8.66 -12.65 -9.96
N ILE A 399 8.89 -13.47 -10.99
CA ILE A 399 9.98 -13.25 -11.95
C ILE A 399 9.42 -13.00 -13.35
N ALA A 400 8.69 -13.96 -13.93
CA ALA A 400 8.25 -13.84 -15.32
C ALA A 400 7.01 -14.69 -15.62
N GLN A 401 6.23 -14.25 -16.60
CA GLN A 401 5.23 -15.06 -17.29
C GLN A 401 5.78 -15.45 -18.66
N LEU A 402 5.92 -16.75 -18.90
CA LEU A 402 6.37 -17.33 -20.16
C LEU A 402 5.15 -17.72 -20.99
N GLN A 403 4.89 -17.02 -22.09
CA GLN A 403 3.83 -17.34 -23.05
C GLN A 403 4.38 -18.27 -24.13
N LEU A 404 3.90 -19.51 -24.15
CA LEU A 404 4.47 -20.60 -24.94
C LEU A 404 3.42 -21.23 -25.86
N ARG A 405 3.92 -21.83 -26.94
CA ARG A 405 3.18 -22.74 -27.80
C ARG A 405 3.90 -24.08 -27.86
N HIS A 406 3.17 -25.17 -27.72
CA HIS A 406 3.66 -26.51 -28.02
C HIS A 406 2.92 -27.11 -29.21
N GLN A 407 3.62 -27.83 -30.09
CA GLN A 407 3.06 -28.54 -31.23
C GLN A 407 3.65 -29.95 -31.36
N ASN A 408 2.84 -30.93 -31.74
CA ASN A 408 3.31 -32.31 -32.01
C ASN A 408 4.08 -32.44 -33.34
N ALA A 409 4.30 -31.34 -34.07
CA ALA A 409 5.12 -31.33 -35.26
C ALA A 409 6.55 -31.76 -34.90
N ALA A 410 7.19 -32.53 -35.79
CA ALA A 410 8.56 -33.02 -35.63
C ALA A 410 8.88 -33.68 -34.27
N GLY A 411 7.89 -34.21 -33.54
CA GLY A 411 8.09 -34.92 -32.27
C GLY A 411 7.98 -34.07 -30.99
N GLY A 412 7.69 -32.75 -31.11
CA GLY A 412 7.39 -31.87 -29.98
C GLY A 412 8.09 -30.51 -30.08
N THR A 413 7.64 -29.66 -31.00
CA THR A 413 8.19 -28.31 -31.20
C THR A 413 7.63 -27.32 -30.18
N TRP A 414 8.51 -26.52 -29.57
CA TRP A 414 8.17 -25.42 -28.67
C TRP A 414 8.47 -24.08 -29.32
N THR A 415 7.65 -23.07 -29.02
CA THR A 415 7.85 -21.71 -29.54
C THR A 415 7.51 -20.71 -28.44
N GLU A 416 8.44 -19.79 -28.19
CA GLU A 416 8.20 -18.63 -27.34
C GLU A 416 7.36 -17.61 -28.11
N ILE A 417 6.22 -17.22 -27.52
CA ILE A 417 5.39 -16.13 -28.03
C ILE A 417 5.85 -14.81 -27.42
N ASN A 418 6.03 -14.80 -26.10
CA ASN A 418 6.47 -13.63 -25.34
C ASN A 418 6.96 -14.04 -23.95
N THR A 419 7.85 -13.25 -23.38
CA THR A 419 8.21 -13.31 -21.96
C THR A 419 7.85 -11.97 -21.31
N ILE A 420 6.86 -12.00 -20.41
CA ILE A 420 6.38 -10.83 -19.69
C ILE A 420 7.11 -10.76 -18.35
N ASP A 421 7.70 -9.59 -18.06
CA ASP A 421 8.37 -9.32 -16.80
C ASP A 421 7.35 -9.10 -15.67
N LEU A 422 7.51 -9.83 -14.57
CA LEU A 422 6.65 -9.71 -13.38
C LEU A 422 7.40 -9.19 -12.16
N ARG A 423 8.68 -8.86 -12.30
CA ARG A 423 9.52 -8.42 -11.17
C ARG A 423 9.02 -7.09 -10.62
N GLY A 424 9.05 -6.97 -9.29
CA GLY A 424 8.54 -5.79 -8.57
C GLY A 424 7.01 -5.71 -8.49
N LEU A 425 6.28 -6.62 -9.14
CA LEU A 425 4.84 -6.74 -8.97
C LEU A 425 4.52 -7.64 -7.77
N ILE A 426 3.54 -7.23 -6.97
CA ILE A 426 3.03 -8.06 -5.88
C ILE A 426 2.13 -9.14 -6.50
N PRO A 427 2.23 -10.41 -6.07
CA PRO A 427 1.33 -11.48 -6.52
C PRO A 427 -0.13 -11.08 -6.28
N SER A 428 -0.78 -10.61 -7.34
CA SER A 428 -2.19 -10.27 -7.27
C SER A 428 -2.98 -11.54 -7.59
N ILE A 429 -3.77 -12.00 -6.62
CA ILE A 429 -5.07 -12.58 -6.97
C ILE A 429 -5.87 -11.43 -7.56
N ALA A 430 -5.74 -11.18 -8.85
CA ALA A 430 -6.57 -10.19 -9.54
C ALA A 430 -7.86 -10.88 -10.01
N PRO A 431 -8.99 -10.82 -9.26
CA PRO A 431 -10.29 -10.97 -9.87
C PRO A 431 -10.62 -9.68 -10.64
N GLY A 432 -9.83 -9.35 -11.65
CA GLY A 432 -9.97 -8.08 -12.36
C GLY A 432 -8.79 -7.81 -13.27
N GLY A 433 -8.84 -8.35 -14.49
CA GLY A 433 -8.02 -7.81 -15.56
C GLY A 433 -8.55 -6.42 -15.88
N SER A 434 -7.89 -5.39 -15.37
CA SER A 434 -7.92 -4.10 -16.04
C SER A 434 -6.76 -4.10 -17.03
N THR A 435 -7.05 -4.60 -18.23
CA THR A 435 -6.34 -4.15 -19.41
C THR A 435 -6.55 -2.64 -19.49
N ALA A 436 -5.46 -1.87 -19.64
CA ALA A 436 -5.57 -0.58 -20.32
C ALA A 436 -6.40 -0.85 -21.59
N GLY A 437 -7.55 -0.19 -21.72
CA GLY A 437 -8.51 -0.47 -22.79
C GLY A 437 -7.75 -0.51 -24.12
N GLN A 438 -7.81 -1.65 -24.80
CA GLN A 438 -7.15 -1.76 -26.10
C GLN A 438 -7.71 -0.65 -27.00
N THR A 439 -6.84 0.20 -27.53
CA THR A 439 -7.24 1.28 -28.45
C THR A 439 -7.34 0.78 -29.89
N GLU A 440 -6.95 -0.48 -30.14
CA GLU A 440 -6.97 -1.14 -31.43
C GLU A 440 -7.64 -2.50 -31.27
N PHE A 441 -8.67 -2.75 -32.08
CA PHE A 441 -9.40 -4.01 -32.10
C PHE A 441 -9.24 -4.64 -33.49
N ILE A 442 -9.10 -5.96 -33.54
CA ILE A 442 -9.17 -6.70 -34.81
C ILE A 442 -10.58 -6.51 -35.36
N ASP A 443 -10.71 -6.28 -36.68
CA ASP A 443 -11.97 -5.94 -37.34
C ASP A 443 -13.07 -7.01 -37.14
N ASN A 444 -12.71 -8.29 -37.04
CA ASN A 444 -13.64 -9.37 -36.73
C ASN A 444 -14.07 -9.45 -35.24
N THR A 445 -13.39 -8.72 -34.36
CA THR A 445 -13.56 -8.81 -32.90
C THR A 445 -14.40 -7.67 -32.35
N PHE A 446 -14.38 -6.50 -32.99
CA PHE A 446 -15.27 -5.40 -32.64
C PHE A 446 -16.62 -5.53 -33.35
N ARG A 447 -17.69 -5.63 -32.55
CA ARG A 447 -19.10 -5.72 -32.99
C ARG A 447 -19.94 -4.77 -32.13
N ILE A 448 -20.84 -4.04 -32.76
CA ILE A 448 -21.89 -3.29 -32.05
C ILE A 448 -23.14 -4.16 -32.09
N LEU A 449 -23.63 -4.55 -30.91
CA LEU A 449 -24.80 -5.42 -30.76
C LEU A 449 -26.04 -4.58 -30.48
N ASP A 450 -27.20 -5.08 -30.89
CA ASP A 450 -28.48 -4.55 -30.42
C ASP A 450 -28.74 -4.98 -28.97
N GLU A 451 -29.25 -4.06 -28.15
CA GLU A 451 -29.53 -4.30 -26.72
C GLU A 451 -30.73 -5.25 -26.51
N GLY A 452 -31.66 -5.32 -27.47
CA GLY A 452 -32.85 -6.19 -27.38
C GLY A 452 -32.66 -7.56 -28.01
N ASP A 453 -31.70 -7.70 -28.94
CA ASP A 453 -31.41 -8.92 -29.68
C ASP A 453 -29.94 -8.97 -30.09
N ALA A 454 -29.12 -9.64 -29.26
CA ALA A 454 -27.68 -9.78 -29.49
C ALA A 454 -27.30 -10.53 -30.78
N THR A 455 -28.27 -11.07 -31.54
CA THR A 455 -28.00 -11.65 -32.87
C THR A 455 -27.95 -10.60 -33.98
N LYS A 456 -28.38 -9.36 -33.71
CA LYS A 456 -28.28 -8.22 -34.63
C LYS A 456 -27.01 -7.46 -34.31
N GLU A 457 -26.10 -7.46 -35.27
CA GLU A 457 -24.78 -6.88 -35.10
C GLU A 457 -24.41 -5.97 -36.28
N ILE A 458 -23.67 -4.91 -35.98
CA ILE A 458 -22.93 -4.13 -36.98
C ILE A 458 -21.47 -4.57 -36.94
N ALA A 459 -20.95 -4.98 -38.09
CA ALA A 459 -19.57 -5.42 -38.29
C ALA A 459 -18.75 -4.38 -39.05
N PHE A 460 -17.46 -4.28 -38.71
CA PHE A 460 -16.46 -3.51 -39.45
C PHE A 460 -15.48 -4.49 -40.12
N GLU A 461 -14.99 -4.16 -41.32
CA GLU A 461 -14.10 -5.03 -42.12
C GLU A 461 -13.01 -4.18 -42.81
N ALA A 462 -11.74 -4.56 -42.63
CA ALA A 462 -10.60 -3.83 -43.15
C ALA A 462 -9.89 -4.55 -44.31
N SER A 463 -10.27 -5.79 -44.64
CA SER A 463 -9.57 -6.65 -45.62
C SER A 463 -9.40 -6.02 -47.01
N SER A 464 -10.26 -5.08 -47.42
CA SER A 464 -10.15 -4.41 -48.73
C SER A 464 -9.27 -3.16 -48.73
N ILE A 465 -8.75 -2.72 -47.58
CA ILE A 465 -7.84 -1.59 -47.48
C ILE A 465 -6.42 -2.08 -47.82
N THR A 466 -5.75 -1.41 -48.75
CA THR A 466 -4.35 -1.73 -49.12
C THR A 466 -3.45 -1.71 -47.88
N THR A 467 -2.50 -2.63 -47.82
CA THR A 467 -1.53 -2.74 -46.72
C THR A 467 -0.87 -1.40 -46.41
N ALA A 468 -0.59 -1.17 -45.12
CA ALA A 468 0.02 0.05 -44.59
C ALA A 468 -0.74 1.36 -44.88
N THR A 469 -2.06 1.30 -45.08
CA THR A 469 -2.91 2.47 -45.29
C THR A 469 -3.92 2.63 -44.16
N THR A 470 -3.96 3.80 -43.53
CA THR A 470 -5.01 4.15 -42.55
C THR A 470 -6.14 4.89 -43.24
N ARG A 471 -7.39 4.52 -42.95
CA ARG A 471 -8.59 5.26 -43.36
C ARG A 471 -9.27 5.80 -42.10
N THR A 472 -9.51 7.11 -42.07
CA THR A 472 -10.15 7.79 -40.93
C THR A 472 -11.58 8.18 -41.33
N ILE A 473 -12.56 7.67 -40.59
CA ILE A 473 -13.93 8.18 -40.61
C ILE A 473 -14.04 9.23 -39.52
N THR A 474 -14.31 10.47 -39.89
CA THR A 474 -14.56 11.55 -38.92
C THR A 474 -16.06 11.69 -38.73
N MET A 475 -16.53 11.58 -37.49
CA MET A 475 -17.95 11.70 -37.17
C MET A 475 -18.42 13.15 -37.30
N ALA A 476 -19.63 13.35 -37.84
CA ALA A 476 -20.27 14.65 -37.87
C ALA A 476 -20.88 14.99 -36.50
N ASP A 477 -20.94 16.27 -36.14
CA ASP A 477 -21.64 16.74 -34.94
C ASP A 477 -23.16 16.83 -35.19
N ARG A 478 -23.75 15.71 -35.60
CA ARG A 478 -25.18 15.47 -35.83
C ARG A 478 -25.39 13.97 -35.98
N ASP A 479 -26.63 13.51 -35.79
CA ASP A 479 -26.98 12.11 -36.03
C ASP A 479 -26.71 11.72 -37.50
N VAL A 480 -26.07 10.57 -37.68
CA VAL A 480 -25.80 10.00 -38.99
C VAL A 480 -26.69 8.78 -39.18
N ASP A 481 -27.66 8.92 -40.08
CA ASP A 481 -28.49 7.81 -40.54
C ASP A 481 -27.81 7.13 -41.74
N LEU A 482 -27.36 5.89 -41.53
CA LEU A 482 -26.68 5.08 -42.54
C LEU A 482 -27.66 4.42 -43.54
N ASP A 483 -28.97 4.54 -43.34
CA ASP A 483 -30.00 4.01 -44.23
C ASP A 483 -30.14 4.85 -45.53
N ARG A 484 -29.56 6.05 -45.58
CA ARG A 484 -29.69 6.99 -46.71
C ARG A 484 -28.80 6.65 -47.92
N ILE A 485 -28.77 5.39 -48.33
CA ILE A 485 -28.22 4.96 -49.62
C ILE A 485 -29.31 5.21 -50.65
N MET A 486 -29.12 6.12 -51.63
CA MET A 486 -30.14 6.35 -52.68
C MET A 486 -30.23 5.12 -53.59
N PRO A 487 -31.26 4.25 -53.49
CA PRO A 487 -31.31 3.06 -54.32
C PRO A 487 -31.65 3.45 -55.76
N THR A 488 -31.23 2.62 -56.73
CA THR A 488 -31.60 2.77 -58.14
C THR A 488 -32.57 1.65 -58.53
N ILE A 489 -33.76 2.01 -59.00
CA ILE A 489 -34.83 1.09 -59.41
C ILE A 489 -35.14 1.31 -60.89
N GLU A 490 -35.03 0.27 -61.71
CA GLU A 490 -35.53 0.29 -63.08
C GLU A 490 -36.97 -0.26 -63.12
N THR A 491 -37.90 0.47 -63.74
CA THR A 491 -39.32 0.08 -63.83
C THR A 491 -39.88 0.23 -65.24
N ALA A 492 -40.77 -0.70 -65.60
CA ALA A 492 -41.54 -0.69 -66.86
C ALA A 492 -43.04 -0.40 -66.64
N GLY A 493 -43.47 -0.17 -65.39
CA GLY A 493 -44.85 0.13 -65.02
C GLY A 493 -44.94 1.34 -64.08
N GLY A 494 -46.11 1.96 -64.03
CA GLY A 494 -46.36 3.10 -63.13
C GLY A 494 -46.39 2.67 -61.66
N LEU A 495 -45.88 3.53 -60.77
CA LEU A 495 -45.77 3.28 -59.33
C LEU A 495 -45.69 4.59 -58.55
N THR A 496 -45.81 4.52 -57.22
CA THR A 496 -45.51 5.63 -56.32
C THR A 496 -44.01 5.64 -55.99
N MET A 497 -43.35 6.76 -56.24
CA MET A 497 -41.91 6.93 -56.01
C MET A 497 -41.61 6.98 -54.51
N VAL A 498 -40.51 6.34 -54.13
CA VAL A 498 -39.95 6.33 -52.79
C VAL A 498 -38.96 7.48 -52.65
N VAL A 499 -38.94 8.08 -51.48
CA VAL A 499 -38.05 9.19 -51.13
C VAL A 499 -36.58 8.78 -51.32
N ASN A 500 -35.74 9.71 -51.77
CA ASN A 500 -34.30 9.53 -52.00
C ASN A 500 -33.98 8.35 -52.95
N THR A 501 -34.86 8.03 -53.89
CA THR A 501 -34.68 6.94 -54.85
C THR A 501 -34.50 7.47 -56.27
N LYS A 502 -33.63 6.80 -57.04
CA LYS A 502 -33.45 7.03 -58.47
C LYS A 502 -34.25 6.00 -59.25
N TYR A 503 -35.12 6.45 -60.13
CA TYR A 503 -35.94 5.62 -61.00
C TYR A 503 -35.42 5.67 -62.44
N ILE A 504 -35.27 4.52 -63.08
CA ILE A 504 -35.03 4.41 -64.52
C ILE A 504 -36.35 3.98 -65.16
N ALA A 505 -36.98 4.90 -65.90
CA ALA A 505 -38.22 4.66 -66.61
C ALA A 505 -37.95 3.94 -67.93
N ASN A 506 -38.16 2.62 -67.97
CA ASN A 506 -37.91 1.77 -69.12
C ASN A 506 -39.18 1.06 -69.62
N ALA A 507 -40.09 1.83 -70.22
CA ALA A 507 -41.33 1.30 -70.78
C ALA A 507 -41.48 1.58 -72.28
N GLY A 508 -42.21 0.69 -72.97
CA GLY A 508 -42.58 0.85 -74.38
C GLY A 508 -43.75 1.81 -74.61
N LEU A 509 -44.52 2.09 -73.56
CA LEU A 509 -45.61 3.09 -73.51
C LEU A 509 -45.34 4.02 -72.31
N GLY A 510 -45.94 5.21 -72.31
CA GLY A 510 -45.72 6.18 -71.22
C GLY A 510 -46.14 5.63 -69.86
N ILE A 511 -45.29 5.84 -68.86
CA ILE A 511 -45.54 5.43 -67.47
C ILE A 511 -45.68 6.62 -66.54
N ILE A 512 -46.54 6.46 -65.53
CA ILE A 512 -46.76 7.47 -64.50
C ILE A 512 -46.03 7.06 -63.22
N LEU A 513 -45.08 7.90 -62.80
CA LEU A 513 -44.38 7.77 -61.53
C LEU A 513 -44.95 8.84 -60.59
N THR A 514 -45.75 8.42 -59.62
CA THR A 514 -46.45 9.35 -58.72
C THR A 514 -45.51 9.79 -57.61
N LEU A 515 -45.52 11.07 -57.24
CA LEU A 515 -44.75 11.57 -56.09
C LEU A 515 -45.13 10.84 -54.78
N PRO A 516 -44.21 10.73 -53.82
CA PRO A 516 -44.56 10.23 -52.49
C PRO A 516 -45.52 11.19 -51.79
N VAL A 517 -46.47 10.64 -51.02
CA VAL A 517 -47.40 11.42 -50.17
C VAL A 517 -46.73 11.95 -48.90
N THR A 518 -45.61 11.34 -48.50
CA THR A 518 -44.84 11.74 -47.32
C THR A 518 -43.37 11.88 -47.71
N ILE A 519 -42.86 13.11 -47.70
CA ILE A 519 -41.47 13.45 -48.02
C ILE A 519 -41.07 14.72 -47.26
N ALA A 520 -40.01 14.59 -46.45
CA ALA A 520 -39.46 15.72 -45.73
C ALA A 520 -38.72 16.70 -46.64
N GLN A 521 -38.70 17.98 -46.24
CA GLN A 521 -37.94 19.04 -46.90
C GLN A 521 -36.46 18.64 -47.10
N GLY A 522 -35.92 18.92 -48.28
CA GLY A 522 -34.54 18.62 -48.68
C GLY A 522 -34.32 17.20 -49.21
N ASN A 523 -35.33 16.34 -49.18
CA ASN A 523 -35.25 15.02 -49.82
C ASN A 523 -35.59 15.12 -51.32
N THR A 524 -35.05 14.19 -52.10
CA THR A 524 -35.16 14.22 -53.57
C THR A 524 -35.76 12.95 -54.15
N VAL A 525 -36.30 13.05 -55.35
CA VAL A 525 -36.62 11.91 -56.22
C VAL A 525 -36.05 12.19 -57.61
N THR A 526 -35.46 11.17 -58.23
CA THR A 526 -34.83 11.31 -59.56
C THR A 526 -35.48 10.34 -60.53
N VAL A 527 -35.82 10.82 -61.73
CA VAL A 527 -36.34 9.99 -62.84
C VAL A 527 -35.41 10.14 -64.03
N LEU A 528 -34.95 9.01 -64.56
CA LEU A 528 -34.13 8.91 -65.75
C LEU A 528 -34.92 8.19 -66.85
N GLY A 529 -35.09 8.82 -68.00
CA GLY A 529 -35.72 8.18 -69.16
C GLY A 529 -34.81 7.12 -69.79
N LYS A 530 -35.33 5.94 -70.12
CA LYS A 530 -34.64 4.89 -70.90
C LYS A 530 -35.53 4.31 -72.00
N GLY A 531 -36.81 4.09 -71.68
CA GLY A 531 -37.82 3.55 -72.57
C GLY A 531 -38.34 4.57 -73.58
N VAL A 532 -38.79 4.08 -74.74
CA VAL A 532 -39.33 4.92 -75.82
C VAL A 532 -40.66 5.59 -75.48
N GLY A 533 -41.40 5.05 -74.49
CA GLY A 533 -42.70 5.57 -74.07
C GLY A 533 -42.66 6.86 -73.24
N GLY A 534 -41.48 7.25 -72.73
CA GLY A 534 -41.34 8.39 -71.83
C GLY A 534 -41.84 8.12 -70.41
N TRP A 535 -41.79 9.14 -69.57
CA TRP A 535 -42.26 9.14 -68.19
C TRP A 535 -43.09 10.39 -67.89
N THR A 536 -44.01 10.26 -66.94
CA THR A 536 -44.79 11.35 -66.38
C THR A 536 -44.69 11.28 -64.88
N VAL A 537 -44.29 12.37 -64.23
CA VAL A 537 -44.39 12.51 -62.78
C VAL A 537 -45.79 12.98 -62.45
N GLY A 538 -46.55 12.12 -61.75
CA GLY A 538 -47.89 12.44 -61.26
C GLY A 538 -47.85 13.06 -59.86
N GLN A 539 -48.73 14.03 -59.60
CA GLN A 539 -48.88 14.68 -58.30
C GLN A 539 -50.01 14.04 -57.48
N ASN A 540 -49.91 14.09 -56.15
CA ASN A 540 -51.02 13.80 -55.25
C ASN A 540 -51.80 15.09 -54.93
N ALA A 541 -52.89 14.96 -54.18
CA ALA A 541 -53.67 16.10 -53.72
C ALA A 541 -52.80 17.09 -52.92
N GLY A 542 -52.88 18.38 -53.24
CA GLY A 542 -52.12 19.43 -52.56
C GLY A 542 -50.66 19.56 -52.97
N GLN A 543 -50.16 18.74 -53.91
CA GLN A 543 -48.79 18.83 -54.39
C GLN A 543 -48.65 19.78 -55.57
N THR A 544 -47.53 20.52 -55.65
CA THR A 544 -47.15 21.41 -56.76
C THR A 544 -45.68 21.17 -57.16
N ILE A 545 -45.39 21.18 -58.47
CA ILE A 545 -44.02 21.11 -59.00
C ILE A 545 -43.68 22.46 -59.66
N HIS A 546 -42.61 23.08 -59.18
CA HIS A 546 -42.09 24.35 -59.64
C HIS A 546 -40.92 24.14 -60.60
N ASP A 547 -41.05 24.65 -61.83
CA ASP A 547 -39.96 24.72 -62.81
C ASP A 547 -39.78 26.14 -63.33
N VAL A 548 -38.62 26.42 -63.93
CA VAL A 548 -38.31 27.72 -64.55
C VAL A 548 -39.29 28.04 -65.69
N ALA A 549 -39.82 27.02 -66.37
CA ALA A 549 -40.80 27.18 -67.43
C ALA A 549 -42.23 27.47 -66.92
N GLY A 550 -42.51 27.24 -65.64
CA GLY A 550 -43.81 27.44 -65.00
C GLY A 550 -44.12 26.39 -63.93
N ASP A 551 -45.20 26.62 -63.19
CA ASP A 551 -45.68 25.70 -62.15
C ASP A 551 -46.71 24.72 -62.75
N THR A 552 -46.73 23.47 -62.26
CA THR A 552 -47.82 22.54 -62.55
C THR A 552 -49.12 22.95 -61.86
N THR A 553 -50.26 22.46 -62.36
CA THR A 553 -51.54 22.68 -61.68
C THR A 553 -51.53 22.00 -60.29
N PRO A 554 -51.85 22.70 -59.19
CA PRO A 554 -51.84 22.08 -57.87
C PRO A 554 -52.80 20.89 -57.74
N GLY A 555 -52.32 19.78 -57.18
CA GLY A 555 -53.10 18.57 -56.93
C GLY A 555 -53.02 17.50 -58.03
N VAL A 556 -53.92 16.51 -57.97
CA VAL A 556 -53.88 15.27 -58.78
C VAL A 556 -53.98 15.52 -60.30
N GLY A 557 -54.44 16.70 -60.71
CA GLY A 557 -54.51 17.10 -62.12
C GLY A 557 -53.18 17.60 -62.71
N GLY A 558 -52.21 17.94 -61.86
CA GLY A 558 -50.90 18.42 -62.29
C GLY A 558 -49.94 17.30 -62.66
N SER A 559 -49.09 17.54 -63.65
CA SER A 559 -48.03 16.60 -63.99
C SER A 559 -46.83 17.23 -64.68
N TYR A 560 -45.68 16.56 -64.56
CA TYR A 560 -44.43 16.95 -65.21
C TYR A 560 -43.91 15.77 -66.05
N ALA A 561 -43.87 15.89 -67.37
CA ALA A 561 -43.68 14.74 -68.27
C ALA A 561 -42.52 14.91 -69.25
N SER A 562 -41.79 13.84 -69.55
CA SER A 562 -40.75 13.83 -70.60
C SER A 562 -41.35 14.12 -71.98
N THR A 563 -40.59 14.80 -72.83
CA THR A 563 -40.92 15.01 -74.24
C THR A 563 -40.14 14.07 -75.16
N ASN A 564 -38.89 13.75 -74.80
CA ASN A 564 -38.05 12.82 -75.53
C ASN A 564 -37.63 11.61 -74.69
N ARG A 565 -37.26 10.54 -75.41
CA ARG A 565 -36.55 9.42 -74.82
C ARG A 565 -35.22 9.94 -74.26
N TYR A 566 -34.92 9.57 -73.01
CA TYR A 566 -33.74 10.00 -72.23
C TYR A 566 -33.85 11.36 -71.54
N ASP A 567 -35.00 12.03 -71.59
CA ASP A 567 -35.23 13.16 -70.70
C ASP A 567 -35.13 12.68 -69.24
N CYS A 568 -34.58 13.53 -68.38
CA CYS A 568 -34.30 13.20 -66.97
C CYS A 568 -34.70 14.37 -66.08
N VAL A 569 -35.18 14.10 -64.87
CA VAL A 569 -35.50 15.13 -63.88
C VAL A 569 -35.09 14.72 -62.48
N THR A 570 -34.59 15.67 -61.70
CA THR A 570 -34.42 15.56 -60.25
C THR A 570 -35.32 16.59 -59.57
N LEU A 571 -36.25 16.12 -58.76
CA LEU A 571 -37.16 16.93 -57.97
C LEU A 571 -36.70 16.96 -56.52
N GLU A 572 -36.73 18.13 -55.89
CA GLU A 572 -36.42 18.31 -54.48
C GLU A 572 -37.62 18.89 -53.75
N CYS A 573 -37.99 18.29 -52.62
CA CYS A 573 -39.06 18.78 -51.78
C CYS A 573 -38.57 20.03 -51.01
N ILE A 574 -39.22 21.18 -51.21
CA ILE A 574 -38.88 22.46 -50.56
C ILE A 574 -39.80 22.81 -49.40
N THR A 575 -41.02 22.26 -49.41
CA THR A 575 -41.97 22.27 -48.28
C THR A 575 -42.45 20.84 -48.12
N ALA A 576 -42.35 20.28 -46.90
CA ALA A 576 -42.70 18.89 -46.64
C ALA A 576 -44.06 18.52 -47.25
N ASP A 577 -44.08 17.41 -47.97
CA ASP A 577 -45.24 16.80 -48.62
C ASP A 577 -45.91 17.59 -49.77
N THR A 578 -45.78 18.92 -49.83
CA THR A 578 -46.60 19.79 -50.69
C THR A 578 -45.86 20.41 -51.87
N ASP A 579 -44.64 20.89 -51.69
CA ASP A 579 -43.98 21.70 -52.73
C ASP A 579 -42.65 21.08 -53.17
N PHE A 580 -42.50 20.95 -54.49
CA PHE A 580 -41.34 20.36 -55.14
C PHE A 580 -40.75 21.34 -56.14
N VAL A 581 -39.43 21.47 -56.17
CA VAL A 581 -38.72 22.25 -57.19
C VAL A 581 -37.92 21.32 -58.10
N VAL A 582 -37.91 21.64 -59.40
CA VAL A 582 -37.01 21.00 -60.36
C VAL A 582 -35.59 21.49 -60.09
N ARG A 583 -34.75 20.62 -59.53
CA ARG A 583 -33.33 20.93 -59.23
C ARG A 583 -32.46 20.82 -60.47
N ASN A 584 -32.73 19.82 -61.31
CA ASN A 584 -32.09 19.64 -62.60
C ASN A 584 -33.05 18.92 -63.55
N SER A 585 -33.05 19.32 -64.81
CA SER A 585 -33.82 18.69 -65.87
C SER A 585 -33.00 18.69 -67.15
N GLU A 586 -32.91 17.55 -67.81
CA GLU A 586 -32.36 17.42 -69.16
C GLU A 586 -33.51 17.08 -70.11
N GLY A 587 -33.73 17.93 -71.10
CA GLY A 587 -34.89 17.86 -72.00
C GLY A 587 -35.83 19.06 -71.84
N ALA A 588 -36.92 19.09 -72.61
CA ALA A 588 -37.97 20.10 -72.55
C ALA A 588 -39.28 19.45 -72.10
N PRO A 589 -39.43 19.09 -70.82
CA PRO A 589 -40.59 18.37 -70.32
C PRO A 589 -41.87 19.21 -70.39
N ASN A 590 -43.00 18.54 -70.57
CA ASN A 590 -44.32 19.16 -70.59
C ASN A 590 -44.84 19.34 -69.16
N ILE A 591 -45.38 20.53 -68.89
CA ILE A 591 -45.97 20.92 -67.61
C ILE A 591 -47.49 21.00 -67.83
N THR A 592 -48.27 20.38 -66.94
CA THR A 592 -49.74 20.42 -66.94
C THR A 592 -50.27 20.76 -65.56
#